data_AF-A0A1B6LLY1-F1
#
_entry.id   AF-A0A1B6LLY1-F1
#
_cell.length_a   1.000
_cell.length_b   1.000
_cell.length_c   1.000
_cell.angle_alpha   90.00
_cell.angle_beta   90.00
_cell.angle_gamma   90.00
#
_symmetry.space_group_name_H-M   'P 1'
#
loop_
_entity.id
_entity.type
_entity.pdbx_description
1 polymer ?
#
loop_
_entity_poly.entity_id
_entity_poly.type
_entity_poly.pdbx_seq_one_letter_code
_entity_poly.pdbx_strand_id
1 'polypeptide(L)'
;MKGGNHELLLKIDEFAFQPKGVLFIKATKEPWMRHLSKSHKMCYYARPGSASLFDKDRPAEACASALNCIEKRLLWKWENGVGIHKESAHEGVLHKDQLLNFIHTKLGRR
;
A
#
# COMPACT_ATOMS: atom_id res chain seq x y z
N MET A 1 -15.34 31.08 -11.84
CA MET A 1 -14.48 30.66 -10.72
C MET A 1 -13.08 30.37 -11.26
N LYS A 2 -12.05 31.09 -10.81
CA LYS A 2 -10.66 30.80 -11.19
C LYS A 2 -10.28 29.43 -10.61
N GLY A 3 -9.93 28.48 -11.47
CA GLY A 3 -9.45 27.16 -11.07
C GLY A 3 -8.11 27.29 -10.36
N GLY A 4 -8.10 27.17 -9.04
CA GLY A 4 -6.88 27.02 -8.27
C GLY A 4 -6.46 25.56 -8.23
N ASN A 5 -5.17 25.28 -8.47
CA ASN A 5 -4.59 23.97 -8.19
C ASN A 5 -4.66 23.75 -6.68
N HIS A 6 -5.39 22.72 -6.26
CA HIS A 6 -5.43 22.30 -4.86
C HIS A 6 -4.33 21.27 -4.67
N GLU A 7 -3.30 21.61 -3.90
CA GLU A 7 -2.20 20.69 -3.59
C GLU A 7 -2.43 20.04 -2.23
N LEU A 8 -2.20 18.73 -2.15
CA LEU A 8 -2.14 18.04 -0.87
C LEU A 8 -0.81 18.40 -0.20
N LEU A 9 -0.88 19.05 0.96
CA LEU A 9 0.28 19.38 1.77
C LEU A 9 0.19 18.66 3.12
N LEU A 10 1.23 17.91 3.45
CA LEU A 10 1.47 17.40 4.78
C LEU A 10 2.25 18.48 5.55
N LYS A 11 1.66 19.00 6.63
CA LYS A 11 2.34 19.93 7.54
C LYS A 11 2.87 19.17 8.74
N ILE A 12 4.17 19.35 9.04
CA ILE A 12 4.84 18.83 10.22
C ILE A 12 5.60 20.00 10.83
N ASP A 13 5.15 20.47 11.99
CA ASP A 13 5.66 21.68 12.65
C ASP A 13 5.67 22.89 11.70
N GLU A 14 6.85 23.46 11.44
CA GLU A 14 7.06 24.60 10.53
C GLU A 14 7.25 24.17 9.07
N PHE A 15 7.31 22.87 8.79
CA PHE A 15 7.59 22.34 7.46
C PHE A 15 6.31 21.93 6.74
N ALA A 16 6.27 22.22 5.44
CA ALA A 16 5.24 21.74 4.52
C ALA A 16 5.89 20.86 3.44
N PHE A 17 5.34 19.67 3.26
CA PHE A 17 5.78 18.72 2.24
C PHE A 17 4.61 18.38 1.33
N GLN A 18 4.87 18.35 0.04
CA GLN A 18 3.91 17.84 -0.94
C GLN A 18 4.19 16.34 -1.16
N PRO A 19 3.28 15.42 -0.77
CA PRO A 19 3.47 14.01 -1.04
C PRO A 19 3.51 13.76 -2.55
N LYS A 20 4.40 12.86 -2.98
CA LYS A 20 4.66 12.57 -4.41
C LYS A 20 4.21 11.19 -4.85
N GLY A 21 3.62 10.40 -3.96
CA GLY A 21 3.21 9.04 -4.27
C GLY A 21 3.06 8.15 -3.05
N VAL A 22 2.82 6.86 -3.32
CA VAL A 22 2.69 5.79 -2.33
C VAL A 22 3.74 4.73 -2.60
N LEU A 23 4.52 4.39 -1.57
CA LEU A 23 5.49 3.31 -1.62
C LEU A 23 4.91 2.05 -0.97
N PHE A 24 4.83 0.96 -1.73
CA PHE A 24 4.43 -0.35 -1.26
C PHE A 24 5.68 -1.21 -1.00
N ILE A 25 5.82 -1.69 0.23
CA ILE A 25 6.94 -2.55 0.64
C ILE A 25 6.39 -3.92 1.00
N LYS A 26 6.95 -4.96 0.37
CA LYS A 26 6.65 -6.36 0.72
C LYS A 26 7.60 -6.85 1.80
N ALA A 27 7.22 -6.62 3.06
CA ALA A 27 8.01 -7.01 4.24
C ALA A 27 7.87 -8.50 4.62
N THR A 28 6.95 -9.23 3.97
CA THR A 28 6.75 -10.67 4.19
C THR A 28 7.39 -11.48 3.06
N LYS A 29 8.24 -12.44 3.42
CA LYS A 29 8.95 -13.31 2.48
C LYS A 29 8.06 -14.48 2.05
N GLU A 30 8.05 -14.79 0.75
CA GLU A 30 7.39 -16.01 0.23
C GLU A 30 7.97 -17.29 0.88
N PRO A 31 7.16 -18.33 1.13
CA PRO A 31 5.73 -18.46 0.82
C PRO A 31 4.79 -17.93 1.92
N TRP A 32 5.32 -17.13 2.86
CA TRP A 32 4.52 -16.59 3.95
C TRP A 32 3.65 -15.43 3.50
N MET A 33 2.45 -15.36 4.08
CA MET A 33 1.49 -14.29 3.88
C MET A 33 1.08 -13.72 5.23
N ARG A 34 1.01 -12.39 5.34
CA ARG A 34 0.52 -11.71 6.54
C ARG A 34 -0.91 -11.23 6.30
N HIS A 35 -1.80 -11.56 7.23
CA HIS A 35 -3.22 -11.18 7.18
C HIS A 35 -3.64 -10.50 8.47
N LEU A 36 -4.74 -9.74 8.43
CA LEU A 36 -5.39 -9.19 9.62
C LEU A 36 -6.56 -10.11 10.03
N SER A 37 -6.50 -10.67 11.24
CA SER A 37 -7.60 -11.45 11.81
C SER A 37 -8.78 -10.53 12.13
N LYS A 38 -9.98 -10.86 11.62
CA LYS A 38 -11.18 -10.05 11.91
C LYS A 38 -11.71 -10.27 13.33
N SER A 39 -11.54 -11.47 13.87
CA SER A 39 -12.02 -11.84 15.21
C SER A 39 -11.06 -11.33 16.28
N HIS A 40 -9.76 -11.51 16.09
CA HIS A 40 -8.74 -11.13 17.08
C HIS A 40 -8.22 -9.71 16.90
N LYS A 41 -8.56 -9.03 15.78
CA LYS A 41 -8.05 -7.69 15.43
C LYS A 41 -6.51 -7.59 15.41
N MET A 42 -5.83 -8.71 15.21
CA MET A 42 -4.37 -8.82 15.18
C MET A 42 -3.89 -9.47 13.89
N CYS A 43 -2.65 -9.18 13.50
CA CYS A 43 -2.05 -9.82 12.35
C CYS A 43 -1.54 -11.24 12.66
N TYR A 44 -1.61 -12.09 11.65
CA TYR A 44 -1.07 -13.43 11.67
C TYR A 44 -0.37 -13.76 10.35
N TYR A 45 0.56 -14.69 10.41
CA TYR A 45 1.31 -15.24 9.30
C TYR A 45 0.78 -16.63 8.98
N ALA A 46 0.60 -16.90 7.69
CA ALA A 46 0.21 -18.21 7.19
C ALA A 46 1.17 -18.61 6.06
N ARG A 47 1.41 -19.91 5.93
CA ARG A 47 2.04 -20.52 4.75
C ARG A 47 1.30 -21.82 4.43
N PRO A 48 1.28 -22.26 3.16
CA PRO A 48 0.67 -23.53 2.80
C PRO A 48 1.25 -24.70 3.63
N GLY A 49 0.37 -25.57 4.12
CA GLY A 49 0.76 -26.77 4.88
C GLY A 49 1.26 -26.51 6.31
N SER A 50 1.03 -25.33 6.89
CA SER A 50 1.38 -25.05 8.29
C SER A 50 0.28 -24.29 9.02
N ALA A 51 0.29 -24.40 10.35
CA ALA A 51 -0.59 -23.62 11.20
C ALA A 51 -0.27 -22.12 11.08
N SER A 52 -1.31 -21.28 11.21
CA SER A 52 -1.15 -19.83 11.29
C SER A 52 -0.54 -19.42 12.61
N LEU A 53 0.36 -18.43 12.58
CA LEU A 53 1.07 -17.91 13.75
C LEU A 53 0.78 -16.41 13.91
N PHE A 54 0.38 -15.97 15.10
CA PHE A 54 0.16 -14.54 15.35
C PHE A 54 1.50 -13.78 15.42
N ASP A 55 1.45 -12.44 15.35
CA ASP A 55 2.65 -11.59 15.37
C ASP A 55 3.63 -11.91 16.52
N LYS A 56 3.14 -12.37 17.69
CA LYS A 56 3.98 -12.77 18.84
C LYS A 56 4.85 -14.00 18.58
N ASP A 57 4.38 -14.90 17.72
CA ASP A 57 5.06 -16.16 17.34
C ASP A 57 5.57 -16.07 15.89
N ARG A 58 5.83 -14.84 15.41
CA ARG A 58 6.23 -14.60 14.03
C ARG A 58 7.56 -15.31 13.72
N PRO A 59 7.58 -16.19 12.71
CA PRO A 59 8.81 -16.88 12.31
C PRO A 59 9.79 -15.90 11.65
N ALA A 60 11.08 -16.07 11.94
CA ALA A 60 12.14 -15.23 11.38
C ALA A 60 12.20 -15.34 9.84
N GLU A 61 11.94 -16.53 9.31
CA GLU A 61 11.92 -16.80 7.87
C GLU A 61 10.75 -16.12 7.13
N ALA A 62 9.72 -15.63 7.84
CA ALA A 62 8.65 -14.84 7.24
C ALA A 62 9.04 -13.38 7.01
N CYS A 63 10.12 -12.89 7.63
CA CYS A 63 10.58 -11.52 7.50
C CYS A 63 11.48 -11.37 6.27
N ALA A 64 11.14 -10.45 5.36
CA ALA A 64 12.05 -10.06 4.29
C ALA A 64 13.19 -9.19 4.84
N SER A 65 14.41 -9.34 4.30
CA SER A 65 15.52 -8.45 4.65
C SER A 65 15.28 -7.04 4.09
N ALA A 66 15.92 -6.02 4.69
CA ALA A 66 15.83 -4.64 4.21
C ALA A 66 16.20 -4.51 2.72
N LEU A 67 17.25 -5.21 2.29
CA LEU A 67 17.65 -5.25 0.88
C LEU A 67 16.53 -5.79 -0.02
N ASN A 68 15.95 -6.94 0.34
CA ASN A 68 14.81 -7.52 -0.41
C ASN A 68 13.61 -6.57 -0.47
N CYS A 69 13.31 -5.89 0.64
CA CYS A 69 12.24 -4.90 0.72
C CYS A 69 12.48 -3.74 -0.25
N ILE A 70 13.71 -3.22 -0.32
CA ILE A 70 14.08 -2.12 -1.21
C ILE A 70 14.03 -2.58 -2.67
N GLU A 71 14.61 -3.73 -2.99
CA GLU A 71 14.65 -4.27 -4.35
C GLU A 71 13.25 -4.52 -4.92
N LYS A 72 12.32 -5.03 -4.10
CA LYS A 72 10.95 -5.40 -4.51
C LYS A 72 9.90 -4.33 -4.25
N ARG A 73 10.32 -3.12 -3.88
CA ARG A 73 9.39 -2.02 -3.60
C ARG A 73 8.65 -1.60 -4.87
N LEU A 74 7.38 -1.26 -4.73
CA LEU A 74 6.60 -0.66 -5.81
C LEU A 74 6.31 0.80 -5.43
N LEU A 75 6.65 1.73 -6.30
CA LEU A 75 6.36 3.14 -6.10
C LEU A 75 5.27 3.57 -7.08
N TRP A 76 4.09 3.90 -6.56
CA TRP A 76 3.05 4.57 -7.31
C TRP A 76 3.24 6.08 -7.18
N LYS A 77 3.91 6.68 -8.15
CA LYS A 77 4.14 8.13 -8.21
C LYS A 77 2.86 8.85 -8.60
N TRP A 78 2.61 10.00 -8.00
CA TRP A 78 1.48 10.87 -8.32
C TRP A 78 1.90 11.89 -9.38
N GLU A 79 2.03 11.40 -10.61
CA GLU A 79 2.32 12.19 -11.82
C GLU A 79 1.01 12.56 -12.55
N ASN A 80 1.08 13.39 -13.58
CA ASN A 80 -0.13 13.78 -14.33
C ASN A 80 -0.87 12.54 -14.87
N GLY A 81 -2.17 12.48 -14.60
CA GLY A 81 -3.08 11.43 -15.05
C GLY A 81 -3.42 10.37 -14.00
N VAL A 82 -2.90 10.49 -12.77
CA VAL A 82 -3.27 9.58 -11.66
C VAL A 82 -4.64 9.89 -11.06
N GLY A 83 -5.21 11.05 -11.35
CA GLY A 83 -6.52 11.50 -10.89
C GLY A 83 -6.55 12.08 -9.46
N ILE A 84 -5.40 12.32 -8.83
CA ILE A 84 -5.33 12.82 -7.45
C ILE A 84 -5.81 14.28 -7.39
N HIS A 85 -5.52 15.08 -8.41
CA HIS A 85 -5.97 16.47 -8.55
C HIS A 85 -7.17 16.61 -9.50
N LYS A 86 -7.95 15.54 -9.69
CA LYS A 86 -9.14 15.45 -10.57
C LYS A 86 -8.82 15.53 -12.07
N GLU A 87 -7.59 15.25 -12.46
CA GLU A 87 -7.21 15.06 -13.84
C GLU A 87 -7.83 13.79 -14.46
N SER A 88 -7.97 13.77 -15.79
CA SER A 88 -8.40 12.58 -16.52
C SER A 88 -7.30 11.51 -16.53
N ALA A 89 -7.70 10.23 -16.62
CA ALA A 89 -6.75 9.13 -16.73
C ALA A 89 -5.86 9.27 -17.97
N HIS A 90 -4.56 9.12 -17.79
CA HIS A 90 -3.60 9.03 -18.89
C HIS A 90 -3.24 7.58 -19.19
N GLU A 91 -2.92 7.28 -20.44
CA GLU A 91 -2.44 5.96 -20.86
C GLU A 91 -1.13 5.62 -20.14
N GLY A 92 -1.00 4.37 -19.69
CA GLY A 92 0.18 3.89 -18.97
C GLY A 92 0.25 4.29 -17.48
N VAL A 93 -0.70 5.08 -16.98
CA VAL A 93 -0.76 5.50 -15.57
C VAL A 93 -1.86 4.75 -14.82
N LEU A 94 -1.53 4.27 -13.61
CA LEU A 94 -2.54 3.72 -12.69
C LEU A 94 -3.36 4.86 -12.09
N HIS A 95 -4.61 5.02 -12.52
CA HIS A 95 -5.53 6.03 -12.01
C HIS A 95 -6.04 5.65 -10.61
N LYS A 96 -6.29 6.64 -9.73
CA LYS A 96 -6.73 6.42 -8.34
C LYS A 96 -8.00 5.57 -8.27
N ASP A 97 -8.94 5.79 -9.18
CA ASP A 97 -10.22 5.07 -9.16
C ASP A 97 -10.06 3.61 -9.59
N GLN A 98 -9.08 3.28 -10.44
CA GLN A 98 -8.76 1.89 -10.77
C GLN A 98 -8.22 1.17 -9.54
N LEU A 99 -7.30 1.81 -8.80
CA LEU A 99 -6.75 1.26 -7.57
C LEU A 99 -7.82 1.11 -6.48
N LEU A 100 -8.65 2.13 -6.27
CA LEU A 100 -9.75 2.08 -5.30
C LEU A 100 -10.76 1.00 -5.68
N ASN A 101 -11.18 0.91 -6.95
CA ASN A 101 -12.09 -0.13 -7.42
C ASN A 101 -11.50 -1.53 -7.24
N PHE A 102 -10.20 -1.71 -7.51
CA PHE A 102 -9.51 -2.97 -7.23
C PHE A 102 -9.56 -3.32 -5.74
N ILE A 103 -9.24 -2.37 -4.86
CA ILE A 103 -9.28 -2.54 -3.40
C ILE A 103 -10.70 -2.89 -2.95
N HIS A 104 -11.71 -2.14 -3.37
CA HIS A 104 -13.10 -2.40 -3.02
C HIS A 104 -13.60 -3.74 -3.57
N THR A 105 -13.18 -4.15 -4.76
CA THR A 105 -13.55 -5.47 -5.32
C THR A 105 -12.90 -6.61 -4.55
N LYS A 106 -11.65 -6.45 -4.13
CA LYS A 106 -10.89 -7.49 -3.41
C LYS A 106 -11.19 -7.54 -1.91
N LEU A 107 -11.47 -6.41 -1.28
CA LEU A 107 -11.74 -6.30 0.16
C LEU A 107 -13.23 -6.21 0.50
N GLY A 108 -14.05 -5.69 -0.42
CA GLY A 108 -15.50 -5.51 -0.28
C GLY A 108 -16.34 -6.68 -0.78
N ARG A 109 -15.75 -7.67 -1.48
CA ARG A 109 -16.40 -8.97 -1.67
C ARG A 109 -16.24 -9.80 -0.40
N ARG A 110 -17.26 -9.69 0.46
CA ARG A 110 -17.76 -10.78 1.30
C ARG A 110 -19.19 -11.04 0.91
#